data_AF-A0A158L5Y4-F1
#
_entry.id   AF-A0A158L5Y4-F1
#
_cell.length_a   1.000
_cell.length_b   1.000
_cell.length_c   1.000
_cell.angle_alpha   90.00
_cell.angle_beta   90.00
_cell.angle_gamma   90.00
#
_symmetry.space_group_name_H-M   'P 1'
#
loop_
_entity.id
_entity.type
_entity.pdbx_description
1 polymer ?
#
loop_
_entity_poly.entity_id
_entity_poly.type
_entity_poly.pdbx_seq_one_letter_code
_entity_poly.pdbx_strand_id
1 'polypeptide(L)'
;MPEVADFVAKLREAFGDATIDEAVARGKAGEPTFSAQEIGWTVGTKFVEDFNCWRVDDSLRHRQYCPGCDGSCVGTGTRCSERS
;
A
#
# COMPACT_ATOMS: atom_id res chain seq x y z
N MET A 1 -15.32 -10.06 -14.88
CA MET A 1 -15.09 -9.62 -13.51
C MET A 1 -16.38 -9.69 -12.68
N PRO A 2 -17.00 -10.88 -12.51
CA PRO A 2 -18.16 -11.03 -11.63
C PRO A 2 -17.86 -10.75 -10.15
N GLU A 3 -16.74 -11.24 -9.61
CA GLU A 3 -16.44 -11.09 -8.17
C GLU A 3 -16.21 -9.63 -7.78
N VAL A 4 -15.47 -8.89 -8.62
CA VAL A 4 -15.28 -7.45 -8.43
C VAL A 4 -16.60 -6.68 -8.55
N ALA A 5 -17.51 -7.10 -9.46
CA ALA A 5 -18.80 -6.44 -9.60
C ALA A 5 -19.66 -6.59 -8.35
N ASP A 6 -19.71 -7.78 -7.75
CA ASP A 6 -20.41 -8.04 -6.50
C ASP A 6 -19.81 -7.24 -5.33
N PHE A 7 -18.48 -7.11 -5.30
CA PHE A 7 -17.81 -6.26 -4.32
C PHE A 7 -18.16 -4.78 -4.51
N VAL A 8 -18.13 -4.27 -5.74
CA VAL A 8 -18.51 -2.89 -6.08
C VAL A 8 -19.97 -2.61 -5.71
N ALA A 9 -20.87 -3.58 -5.87
CA ALA A 9 -22.26 -3.44 -5.42
C ALA A 9 -22.37 -3.20 -3.90
N LYS A 10 -21.59 -3.92 -3.09
CA LYS A 10 -21.53 -3.70 -1.64
C LYS A 10 -20.93 -2.34 -1.28
N LEU A 11 -19.93 -1.88 -2.04
CA LEU A 11 -19.37 -0.54 -1.85
C LEU A 11 -20.40 0.55 -2.18
N ARG A 12 -21.21 0.37 -3.23
CA ARG A 12 -22.30 1.29 -3.57
C ARG A 12 -23.36 1.35 -2.48
N GLU A 13 -23.72 0.20 -1.90
CA GLU A 13 -24.64 0.15 -0.76
C GLU A 13 -24.09 0.92 0.46
N ALA A 14 -22.79 0.79 0.74
CA ALA A 14 -22.17 1.42 1.91
C ALA A 14 -21.84 2.92 1.72
N PHE A 15 -21.42 3.33 0.53
CA PHE A 15 -20.84 4.66 0.26
C PHE A 15 -21.63 5.51 -0.75
N GLY A 16 -22.67 4.93 -1.34
CA GLY A 16 -23.51 5.55 -2.37
C GLY A 16 -22.95 5.41 -3.78
N ASP A 17 -23.87 5.36 -4.76
CA ASP A 17 -23.54 5.19 -6.17
C ASP A 17 -22.60 6.28 -6.70
N ALA A 18 -22.95 7.56 -6.46
CA ALA A 18 -22.20 8.69 -6.99
C ALA A 18 -20.72 8.67 -6.55
N THR A 19 -20.46 8.32 -5.28
CA THR A 19 -19.11 8.22 -4.72
C THR A 19 -18.29 7.16 -5.43
N ILE A 20 -18.87 5.97 -5.63
CA ILE A 20 -18.19 4.84 -6.24
C ILE A 20 -18.03 5.06 -7.75
N ASP A 21 -19.03 5.64 -8.42
CA ASP A 21 -18.95 6.00 -9.83
C ASP A 21 -17.84 7.02 -10.10
N GLU A 22 -17.72 8.06 -9.27
CA GLU A 22 -16.63 9.02 -9.37
C GLU A 22 -15.26 8.35 -9.18
N ALA A 23 -15.12 7.53 -8.12
CA ALA A 23 -13.87 6.84 -7.83
C ALA A 23 -13.43 5.92 -8.98
N VAL A 24 -14.39 5.18 -9.57
CA VAL A 24 -14.15 4.31 -10.74
C VAL A 24 -13.79 5.14 -11.98
N ALA A 25 -14.48 6.24 -12.24
CA ALA A 25 -14.21 7.12 -13.38
C ALA A 25 -12.80 7.71 -13.29
N ARG A 26 -12.42 8.25 -12.14
CA ARG A 26 -11.08 8.79 -11.85
C ARG A 26 -10.01 7.71 -11.92
N GLY A 27 -10.30 6.52 -11.38
CA GLY A 27 -9.44 5.34 -11.49
C GLY A 27 -9.11 4.98 -12.93
N LYS A 28 -10.14 4.96 -13.80
CA LYS A 28 -10.01 4.72 -15.23
C LYS A 28 -9.30 5.85 -15.98
N ALA A 29 -9.39 7.08 -15.48
CA ALA A 29 -8.74 8.26 -16.06
C ALA A 29 -7.24 8.40 -15.71
N GLY A 30 -6.69 7.51 -14.87
CA GLY A 30 -5.27 7.54 -14.50
C GLY A 30 -5.00 8.00 -13.07
N GLU A 31 -6.04 8.34 -12.30
CA GLU A 31 -5.87 8.73 -10.90
C GLU A 31 -5.83 7.49 -9.99
N PRO A 32 -4.96 7.43 -8.98
CA PRO A 32 -4.85 6.28 -8.07
C PRO A 32 -6.01 6.24 -7.05
N THR A 33 -7.26 6.29 -7.51
CA THR A 33 -8.47 6.29 -6.65
C THR A 33 -9.20 4.95 -6.66
N PHE A 34 -9.06 4.17 -7.74
CA PHE A 34 -9.70 2.88 -7.90
C PHE A 34 -8.86 1.97 -8.81
N SER A 35 -8.64 0.73 -8.36
CA SER A 35 -8.12 -0.35 -9.20
C SER A 35 -8.75 -1.67 -8.78
N ALA A 36 -9.03 -2.53 -9.76
CA ALA A 36 -9.48 -3.89 -9.51
C ALA A 36 -8.75 -4.88 -10.43
N GLN A 37 -8.52 -6.09 -9.94
CA GLN A 37 -7.94 -7.17 -10.72
C GLN A 37 -8.70 -8.48 -10.49
N GLU A 38 -9.08 -9.18 -11.56
CA GLU A 38 -9.74 -10.49 -11.49
C GLU A 38 -9.30 -11.36 -12.66
N ILE A 39 -8.82 -12.58 -12.38
CA ILE A 39 -8.36 -13.56 -13.38
C ILE A 39 -7.39 -12.92 -14.40
N GLY A 40 -6.44 -12.11 -13.91
CA GLY A 40 -5.44 -11.42 -14.73
C GLY A 40 -5.93 -10.18 -15.49
N TRP A 41 -7.22 -9.86 -15.45
CA TRP A 41 -7.76 -8.61 -16.00
C TRP A 41 -7.64 -7.50 -14.97
N THR A 42 -7.10 -6.34 -15.36
CA THR A 42 -6.97 -5.17 -14.49
C THR A 42 -7.70 -3.98 -15.07
N VAL A 43 -8.42 -3.25 -14.23
CA VAL A 43 -9.10 -2.00 -14.56
C VAL A 43 -8.77 -0.94 -13.52
N GLY A 44 -8.62 0.31 -13.97
CA GLY A 44 -8.28 1.45 -13.12
C GLY A 44 -6.78 1.56 -12.85
N THR A 45 -6.43 2.48 -11.95
CA THR A 45 -5.03 2.85 -11.68
C THR A 45 -4.68 2.48 -10.25
N LYS A 46 -3.63 1.68 -10.10
CA LYS A 46 -3.16 1.21 -8.80
C LYS A 46 -2.61 2.39 -7.99
N PHE A 47 -2.82 2.33 -6.68
CA PHE A 47 -2.09 3.19 -5.77
C PHE A 47 -0.60 2.86 -5.85
N VAL A 48 0.26 3.88 -5.94
CA VAL A 48 1.71 3.70 -5.87
C VAL A 48 2.07 3.58 -4.39
N GLU A 49 2.33 2.36 -3.92
CA GLU A 49 2.72 2.08 -2.52
C GLU A 49 4.07 2.71 -2.13
N ASP A 50 4.84 3.19 -3.11
CA ASP A 50 6.20 3.70 -2.92
C ASP A 50 6.29 5.05 -2.22
N PHE A 51 5.20 5.83 -2.11
CA PHE A 51 5.29 7.18 -1.52
C PHE A 51 5.38 7.16 0.02
N ASN A 52 4.91 6.10 0.68
CA ASN A 52 4.91 5.97 2.15
C ASN A 52 5.53 4.67 2.66
N CYS A 53 6.21 3.89 1.80
CA CYS A 53 6.96 2.75 2.27
C CYS A 53 8.18 3.25 3.06
N TRP A 54 8.32 2.81 4.32
CA TRP A 54 9.53 3.07 5.07
C TRP A 54 10.64 2.22 4.46
N ARG A 55 11.39 2.80 3.51
CA ARG A 55 12.44 2.10 2.79
C ARG A 55 13.57 1.79 3.76
N VAL A 56 13.70 0.51 4.13
CA VAL A 56 14.85 -0.01 4.87
C VAL A 56 16.04 -0.11 3.93
N ASP A 57 16.69 1.02 3.65
CA ASP A 57 17.92 1.09 2.86
C ASP A 57 19.16 1.32 3.75
N ASP A 58 20.35 1.35 3.13
CA ASP A 58 21.62 1.47 3.85
C ASP A 58 21.75 2.81 4.63
N SER A 59 20.97 3.84 4.25
CA SER A 59 20.96 5.11 4.98
C SER A 59 20.37 4.96 6.38
N LEU A 60 19.49 3.98 6.61
CA LEU A 60 18.94 3.68 7.93
C LEU A 60 19.92 2.93 8.82
N ARG A 61 20.79 2.08 8.25
CA ARG A 61 21.84 1.37 8.98
C ARG A 61 22.91 2.35 9.49
N HIS A 62 23.18 3.41 8.74
CA HIS A 62 24.22 4.40 9.07
C HIS A 62 23.82 5.41 10.17
N ARG A 63 22.57 5.38 10.67
CA ARG A 63 22.12 6.34 11.69
C ARG A 63 22.64 6.04 13.11
N GLN A 64 23.28 4.89 13.32
CA GLN A 64 23.99 4.52 14.56
C GLN A 64 23.19 4.88 15.83
N TYR A 65 21.90 4.54 15.84
CA TYR A 65 20.98 4.94 16.91
C TYR A 65 21.39 4.44 18.31
N CYS A 66 22.28 3.45 18.39
CA CYS A 66 22.86 2.95 19.62
C CYS A 66 24.40 2.90 19.51
N PRO A 67 25.15 3.19 20.59
CA PRO A 67 26.61 3.11 20.59
C PRO A 67 27.09 1.69 20.21
N GLY A 68 27.95 1.59 19.19
CA GLY A 68 28.52 0.31 18.74
C GLY A 68 27.59 -0.56 17.89
N CYS A 69 26.39 -0.08 17.54
CA CYS A 69 25.46 -0.80 16.67
C CYS A 69 25.65 -0.39 15.20
N ASP A 70 25.78 -1.38 14.32
CA ASP A 70 25.86 -1.22 12.86
C ASP A 70 24.47 -1.12 12.18
N GLY A 71 23.40 -1.07 12.98
CA GLY A 71 22.02 -1.01 12.50
C GLY A 71 21.51 -2.32 11.92
N SER A 72 22.20 -3.46 12.10
CA SER A 72 21.77 -4.75 11.55
C SER A 72 20.42 -5.24 12.07
N CYS A 73 19.98 -4.74 13.23
CA CYS A 73 18.74 -5.13 13.90
C CYS A 73 17.49 -4.35 13.43
N VAL A 74 17.65 -3.30 12.61
CA VAL A 74 16.51 -2.53 12.12
C VAL A 74 15.63 -3.43 11.24
N GLY A 75 14.33 -3.51 11.56
CA GLY A 75 13.36 -4.31 10.81
C GLY A 75 13.28 -5.79 11.22
N THR A 76 14.12 -6.29 12.13
CA THR A 76 14.06 -7.70 12.59
C THR A 76 13.16 -7.91 13.82
N GLY A 77 12.65 -6.83 14.41
CA GLY A 77 11.87 -6.89 15.65
C GLY A 77 12.70 -7.16 16.92
N THR A 78 14.02 -7.24 16.80
CA THR A 78 14.95 -7.47 17.92
C THR A 78 15.43 -6.14 18.50
N ARG A 79 15.53 -6.03 19.83
CA ARG A 79 16.07 -4.82 20.47
C ARG A 79 17.60 -4.80 20.39
N CYS A 80 18.20 -3.61 20.26
CA CYS A 80 19.66 -3.46 20.27
C CYS A 80 20.29 -4.03 21.56
N SER A 81 19.60 -3.92 22.69
CA SER A 81 20.03 -4.45 24.00
C SER A 81 20.08 -5.98 24.08
N GLU A 82 19.49 -6.70 23.12
CA GLU A 82 19.49 -8.18 23.09
C GLU A 82 20.68 -8.73 22.30
N ARG A 83 21.50 -7.84 21.70
CA ARG A 83 22.71 -8.17 20.93
C ARG A 83 24.01 -7.71 21.60
N SER A 84 23.94 -7.12 22.79
CA SER A 84 25.09 -6.66 23.58
C SER A 84 25.78 -7.78 24.33
#